data_AF-A2D961-F1
#
_entry.id   AF-A2D961-F1
#
_cell.length_a   1.000
_cell.length_b   1.000
_cell.length_c   1.000
_cell.angle_alpha   90.00
_cell.angle_beta   90.00
_cell.angle_gamma   90.00
#
_symmetry.space_group_name_H-M   'P 1'
#
loop_
_entity.id
_entity.type
_entity.pdbx_description
1 polymer ?
#
loop_
_entity_poly.entity_id
_entity_poly.type
_entity_poly.pdbx_seq_one_letter_code
_entity_poly.pdbx_strand_id
1 'polypeptide(L)'
;MTADPEIFVAENQLATAQKELNDLKQLRSLATGNIRPGENPELVARAISAFIPLPIKYTHSLQSLQSLFYYSLKIQDTKLYNWTSEQIKRLYTASILKAFQDARPPGTNLPTPPETSLTVFRTKIKTMTRRDAAEFLLRKDIPPFFATQIKRYLQFNDDRIKITGEKPDESPLQPGAETLRKSFVNQDSMKSNNPNYPTNLISRMNIKPIVAVPCLIEANAPRAAWPETTQSPVFTQKKFFKTKLALPLELTIKKLNAYKAPQYIIEKVEAMGE
;
A
#
# COMPACT_ATOMS: atom_id res chain seq x y z
N MET A 1 -44.09 -18.12 41.04
CA MET A 1 -43.82 -16.70 41.39
C MET A 1 -42.82 -16.18 40.36
N THR A 2 -43.32 -15.51 39.34
CA THR A 2 -42.50 -14.84 38.31
C THR A 2 -42.09 -13.48 38.86
N ALA A 3 -40.79 -13.21 38.95
CA ALA A 3 -40.28 -11.89 39.34
C ALA A 3 -40.85 -10.82 38.39
N ASP A 4 -41.32 -9.72 38.97
CA ASP A 4 -41.94 -8.63 38.24
C ASP A 4 -40.92 -8.03 37.23
N PRO A 5 -41.20 -8.04 35.92
CA PRO A 5 -40.24 -7.62 34.89
C PRO A 5 -39.73 -6.19 35.08
N GLU A 6 -40.51 -5.30 35.70
CA GLU A 6 -40.07 -3.94 36.01
C GLU A 6 -38.99 -3.90 37.10
N ILE A 7 -39.08 -4.78 38.11
CA ILE A 7 -38.08 -4.91 39.18
C ILE A 7 -36.77 -5.43 38.59
N PHE A 8 -36.84 -6.44 37.71
CA PHE A 8 -35.66 -6.98 37.04
C PHE A 8 -34.94 -5.95 36.16
N VAL A 9 -35.68 -5.08 35.47
CA VAL A 9 -35.07 -3.98 34.68
C VAL A 9 -34.43 -2.93 35.59
N ALA A 10 -35.10 -2.53 36.67
CA ALA A 10 -34.56 -1.57 37.64
C ALA A 10 -33.30 -2.09 38.34
N GLU A 11 -33.26 -3.37 38.72
CA GLU A 11 -32.09 -4.02 39.33
C GLU A 11 -30.89 -4.04 38.36
N ASN A 12 -31.12 -4.33 37.08
CA ASN A 12 -30.07 -4.29 36.06
C ASN A 12 -29.55 -2.87 35.78
N GLN A 13 -30.43 -1.87 35.78
CA GLN A 13 -30.03 -0.46 35.65
C GLN A 13 -29.21 0.00 36.86
N LEU A 14 -29.62 -0.37 38.08
CA LEU A 14 -28.89 -0.08 39.30
C LEU A 14 -27.49 -0.73 39.30
N ALA A 15 -27.39 -2.01 38.91
CA ALA A 15 -26.12 -2.72 38.82
C ALA A 15 -25.17 -2.08 37.80
N THR A 16 -25.72 -1.62 36.67
CA THR A 16 -24.94 -0.91 35.63
C THR A 16 -24.44 0.44 36.14
N ALA A 17 -25.31 1.25 36.75
CA ALA A 17 -24.94 2.55 37.32
C ALA A 17 -23.92 2.43 38.47
N GLN A 18 -24.03 1.40 39.30
CA GLN A 18 -23.07 1.12 40.36
C GLN A 18 -21.69 0.73 39.80
N LYS A 19 -21.67 -0.05 38.73
CA LYS A 19 -20.42 -0.39 38.02
C LYS A 19 -19.75 0.85 37.43
N GLU A 20 -20.50 1.70 36.74
CA GLU A 20 -20.00 2.96 36.18
C GLU A 20 -19.48 3.92 37.26
N LEU A 21 -20.20 4.04 38.38
CA LEU A 21 -19.76 4.85 39.52
C LEU A 21 -18.44 4.32 40.12
N ASN A 22 -18.29 3.00 40.23
CA ASN A 22 -17.06 2.39 40.73
C ASN A 22 -15.89 2.61 39.74
N ASP A 23 -16.15 2.46 38.45
CA ASP A 23 -15.15 2.73 37.40
C ASP A 23 -14.68 4.19 37.42
N LEU A 24 -15.60 5.15 37.59
CA LEU A 24 -15.26 6.56 37.74
C LEU A 24 -14.45 6.85 39.01
N LYS A 25 -14.77 6.20 40.13
CA LYS A 25 -13.99 6.31 41.38
C LYS A 25 -12.57 5.80 41.20
N GLN A 26 -12.41 4.67 40.51
CA GLN A 26 -11.10 4.10 40.19
C GLN A 26 -10.30 5.01 39.25
N LEU A 27 -10.93 5.53 38.19
CA LEU A 27 -10.28 6.48 37.27
C LEU A 27 -9.86 7.76 37.98
N ARG A 28 -10.69 8.26 38.92
CA ARG A 28 -10.34 9.41 39.77
C ARG A 28 -9.15 9.13 40.67
N SER A 29 -9.08 7.95 41.30
CA SER A 29 -7.93 7.58 42.16
C SER A 29 -6.62 7.44 41.38
N LEU A 30 -6.73 7.07 40.11
CA LEU A 30 -5.61 7.04 39.18
C LEU A 30 -5.17 8.45 38.77
N ALA A 31 -6.11 9.37 38.53
CA ALA A 31 -5.81 10.77 38.26
C ALA A 31 -5.14 11.49 39.46
N THR A 32 -5.54 11.18 40.69
CA THR A 32 -4.91 11.71 41.90
C THR A 32 -3.56 11.08 42.22
N GLY A 33 -3.15 10.04 41.47
CA GLY A 33 -1.83 9.45 41.59
C GLY A 33 -1.65 8.48 42.76
N ASN A 34 -2.73 7.97 43.36
CA ASN A 34 -2.67 7.10 44.53
C ASN A 34 -2.22 5.66 44.21
N ILE A 35 -2.28 5.26 42.95
CA ILE A 35 -1.91 3.92 42.48
C ILE A 35 -0.43 3.93 42.07
N ARG A 36 0.35 2.89 42.42
CA ARG A 36 1.75 2.84 41.98
C ARG A 36 1.85 2.52 40.49
N PRO A 37 2.83 3.06 39.76
CA PRO A 37 3.04 2.71 38.36
C PRO A 37 3.19 1.19 38.17
N GLY A 38 2.40 0.62 37.27
CA GLY A 38 2.42 -0.81 36.96
C GLY A 38 1.54 -1.73 37.83
N GLU A 39 0.92 -1.24 38.91
CA GLU A 39 0.05 -2.07 39.78
C GLU A 39 -1.30 -2.43 39.14
N ASN A 40 -1.90 -1.51 38.38
CA ASN A 40 -3.22 -1.72 37.79
C ASN A 40 -3.23 -1.37 36.29
N PRO A 41 -2.62 -2.22 35.43
CA PRO A 41 -2.52 -1.96 34.01
C PRO A 41 -3.88 -1.96 33.30
N GLU A 42 -4.88 -2.69 33.82
CA GLU A 42 -6.24 -2.70 33.29
C GLU A 42 -6.91 -1.33 33.37
N LEU A 43 -6.82 -0.67 34.52
CA LEU A 43 -7.41 0.65 34.71
C LEU A 43 -6.72 1.71 33.83
N VAL A 44 -5.40 1.62 33.68
CA VAL A 44 -4.62 2.49 32.79
C VAL A 44 -5.00 2.24 31.32
N ALA A 45 -5.12 0.98 30.90
CA ALA A 45 -5.53 0.59 29.55
C ALA A 45 -6.93 1.12 29.20
N ARG A 46 -7.88 1.04 30.14
CA ARG A 46 -9.23 1.62 29.99
C ARG A 46 -9.17 3.13 29.83
N ALA A 47 -8.38 3.83 30.65
CA ALA A 47 -8.21 5.27 30.55
C ALA A 47 -7.60 5.70 29.20
N ILE A 48 -6.59 4.98 28.70
CA ILE A 48 -6.00 5.21 27.35
C ILE A 48 -7.07 5.03 26.27
N SER A 49 -7.84 3.94 26.35
CA SER A 49 -8.88 3.62 25.36
C SER A 49 -10.03 4.65 25.35
N ALA A 50 -10.34 5.24 26.50
CA ALA A 50 -11.33 6.28 26.67
C ALA A 50 -10.79 7.71 26.48
N PHE A 51 -9.51 7.87 26.09
CA PHE A 51 -8.83 9.17 25.92
C PHE A 51 -8.86 10.05 27.18
N ILE A 52 -8.87 9.43 28.36
CA ILE A 52 -8.87 10.14 29.64
C ILE A 52 -7.44 10.63 29.94
N PRO A 53 -7.24 11.90 30.33
CA PRO A 53 -5.93 12.40 30.73
C PRO A 53 -5.35 11.61 31.91
N LEU A 54 -4.09 11.21 31.78
CA LEU A 54 -3.37 10.41 32.78
C LEU A 54 -2.12 11.13 33.27
N PRO A 55 -1.76 11.04 34.56
CA PRO A 55 -0.45 11.44 35.02
C PRO A 55 0.66 10.73 34.25
N ILE A 56 1.69 11.49 33.86
CA ILE A 56 2.80 11.03 33.00
C ILE A 56 3.45 9.75 33.53
N LYS A 57 3.53 9.57 34.86
CA LYS A 57 4.10 8.37 35.48
C LYS A 57 3.44 7.05 35.03
N TYR A 58 2.19 7.06 34.59
CA TYR A 58 1.50 5.85 34.10
C TYR A 58 1.73 5.57 32.61
N THR A 59 2.16 6.58 31.84
CA THR A 59 2.36 6.48 30.38
C THR A 59 3.82 6.58 29.98
N HIS A 60 4.71 6.99 30.88
CA HIS A 60 6.12 7.23 30.59
C HIS A 60 7.09 6.48 31.51
N SER A 61 6.64 5.90 32.63
CA SER A 61 7.54 5.09 33.45
C SER A 61 7.75 3.71 32.83
N LEU A 62 8.98 3.22 32.90
CA LEU A 62 9.36 1.92 32.37
C LEU A 62 8.50 0.80 32.98
N GLN A 63 8.29 0.84 34.30
CA GLN A 63 7.48 -0.14 35.03
C GLN A 63 6.02 -0.14 34.56
N SER A 64 5.40 1.03 34.35
CA SER A 64 4.03 1.11 33.87
C SER A 64 3.90 0.64 32.43
N LEU A 65 4.83 1.04 31.55
CA LEU A 65 4.85 0.59 30.16
C LEU A 65 5.09 -0.92 30.03
N GLN A 66 5.93 -1.50 30.89
CA GLN A 66 6.14 -2.95 30.94
C GLN A 66 4.86 -3.68 31.35
N SER A 67 4.21 -3.24 32.44
CA SER A 67 2.94 -3.83 32.89
C SER A 67 1.84 -3.70 31.82
N LEU A 68 1.74 -2.55 31.16
CA LEU A 68 0.79 -2.32 30.06
C LEU A 68 1.10 -3.21 28.85
N PHE A 69 2.38 -3.37 28.50
CA PHE A 69 2.82 -4.23 27.41
C PHE A 69 2.39 -5.68 27.67
N TYR A 70 2.72 -6.24 28.83
CA TYR A 70 2.31 -7.61 29.17
C TYR A 70 0.80 -7.76 29.32
N TYR A 71 0.13 -6.76 29.88
CA TYR A 71 -1.33 -6.76 29.96
C TYR A 71 -1.95 -6.80 28.56
N SER A 72 -1.45 -6.00 27.61
CA SER A 72 -1.94 -6.01 26.21
C SER A 72 -1.77 -7.36 25.54
N LEU A 73 -0.69 -8.09 25.83
CA LEU A 73 -0.47 -9.46 25.35
C LEU A 73 -1.46 -10.46 26.00
N LYS A 74 -1.69 -10.32 27.31
CA LYS A 74 -2.62 -11.18 28.07
C LYS A 74 -4.05 -11.08 27.55
N ILE A 75 -4.52 -9.88 27.21
CA ILE A 75 -5.87 -9.64 26.69
C ILE A 75 -5.96 -9.67 25.15
N GLN A 76 -4.83 -9.87 24.47
CA GLN A 76 -4.70 -9.79 23.01
C GLN A 76 -5.26 -8.49 22.38
N ASP A 77 -5.11 -7.37 23.08
CA ASP A 77 -5.52 -6.06 22.56
C ASP A 77 -4.42 -5.49 21.66
N THR A 78 -4.67 -5.59 20.35
CA THR A 78 -3.72 -5.13 19.33
C THR A 78 -3.54 -3.62 19.32
N LYS A 79 -4.58 -2.84 19.67
CA LYS A 79 -4.49 -1.37 19.71
C LYS A 79 -3.64 -0.92 20.88
N LEU A 80 -3.90 -1.47 22.06
CA LEU A 80 -3.12 -1.18 23.27
C LEU A 80 -1.66 -1.64 23.11
N TYR A 81 -1.44 -2.82 22.52
CA TYR A 81 -0.10 -3.32 22.22
C TYR A 81 0.68 -2.35 21.33
N ASN A 82 0.08 -1.92 20.21
CA ASN A 82 0.72 -0.98 19.29
C ASN A 82 0.99 0.37 19.96
N TRP A 83 0.00 0.90 20.68
CA TRP A 83 0.16 2.16 21.42
C TRP A 83 1.33 2.07 22.42
N THR A 84 1.37 1.01 23.23
CA THR A 84 2.40 0.83 24.26
C THR A 84 3.78 0.63 23.63
N SER A 85 3.86 -0.16 22.56
CA SER A 85 5.11 -0.37 21.82
C SER A 85 5.67 0.93 21.24
N GLU A 86 4.81 1.80 20.70
CA GLU A 86 5.21 3.11 20.19
C GLU A 86 5.66 4.06 21.31
N GLN A 87 4.98 4.06 22.47
CA GLN A 87 5.46 4.83 23.63
C GLN A 87 6.84 4.37 24.10
N ILE A 88 7.07 3.05 24.17
CA ILE A 88 8.39 2.49 24.54
C ILE A 88 9.46 2.95 23.55
N LYS A 89 9.21 2.85 22.24
CA LYS A 89 10.19 3.29 21.23
C LYS A 89 10.47 4.79 21.29
N ARG A 90 9.43 5.60 21.55
CA ARG A 90 9.53 7.07 21.57
C ARG A 90 10.29 7.58 22.80
N LEU A 91 10.01 7.01 23.97
CA LEU A 91 10.55 7.49 25.25
C LEU A 91 11.87 6.83 25.63
N TYR A 92 12.09 5.63 25.10
CA TYR A 92 13.25 4.81 25.40
C TYR A 92 13.95 4.41 24.10
N THR A 93 14.09 3.11 23.83
CA THR A 93 14.78 2.58 22.66
C THR A 93 14.09 1.31 22.15
N ALA A 94 14.38 0.96 20.89
CA ALA A 94 13.95 -0.31 20.32
C ALA A 94 14.54 -1.53 21.05
N SER A 95 15.71 -1.41 21.68
CA SER A 95 16.33 -2.49 22.46
C SER A 95 15.54 -2.82 23.73
N ILE A 96 14.95 -1.83 24.39
CA ILE A 96 14.07 -2.06 25.56
C ILE A 96 12.79 -2.77 25.13
N LEU A 97 12.18 -2.37 24.02
CA LEU A 97 11.02 -3.07 23.48
C LEU A 97 11.35 -4.55 23.17
N LYS A 98 12.52 -4.80 22.57
CA LYS A 98 13.00 -6.15 22.29
C LYS A 98 13.17 -6.95 23.59
N ALA A 99 13.77 -6.36 24.63
CA ALA A 99 13.90 -7.03 25.92
C ALA A 99 12.55 -7.45 26.52
N PHE A 100 11.50 -6.63 26.39
CA PHE A 100 10.14 -7.01 26.82
C PHE A 100 9.53 -8.11 25.95
N GLN A 101 9.79 -8.09 24.64
CA GLN A 101 9.33 -9.16 23.73
C GLN A 101 10.01 -10.50 24.04
N ASP A 102 11.29 -10.48 24.39
CA ASP A 102 12.10 -11.64 24.75
C ASP A 102 11.72 -12.17 26.14
N ALA A 103 11.39 -11.28 27.09
CA ALA A 103 10.97 -11.62 28.45
C ALA A 103 9.44 -11.80 28.62
N ARG A 104 8.70 -12.00 27.52
CA ARG A 104 7.23 -12.10 27.57
C ARG A 104 6.77 -13.33 28.35
N PRO A 105 5.61 -13.28 29.03
CA PRO A 105 5.06 -14.43 29.75
C PRO A 105 4.84 -15.64 28.83
N PRO A 106 5.15 -16.88 29.28
CA PRO A 106 4.88 -18.09 28.51
C PRO A 106 3.40 -18.19 28.11
N GLY A 107 3.13 -18.69 26.91
CA GLY A 107 1.76 -18.82 26.39
C GLY A 107 1.14 -17.51 25.88
N THR A 108 1.87 -16.39 25.89
CA THR A 108 1.44 -15.16 25.22
C THR A 108 2.03 -15.06 23.80
N ASN A 109 1.14 -14.81 22.83
CA ASN A 109 1.52 -14.54 21.46
C ASN A 109 1.58 -13.03 21.23
N LEU A 110 2.54 -12.58 20.43
CA LEU A 110 2.54 -11.19 19.97
C LEU A 110 1.29 -11.00 19.09
N PRO A 111 0.43 -10.00 19.39
CA PRO A 111 -0.72 -9.72 18.54
C PRO A 111 -0.21 -9.40 17.15
N THR A 112 -0.79 -10.05 16.15
CA THR A 112 -0.42 -9.78 14.76
C THR A 112 -0.91 -8.37 14.46
N PRO A 113 -0.03 -7.42 14.07
CA PRO A 113 -0.48 -6.09 13.73
C PRO A 113 -1.55 -6.20 12.63
N PRO A 114 -2.62 -5.38 12.67
CA PRO A 114 -3.67 -5.45 11.68
C PRO A 114 -3.04 -5.29 10.30
N GLU A 115 -3.37 -6.21 9.40
CA GLU A 115 -2.75 -6.25 8.09
C GLU A 115 -3.11 -4.97 7.34
N THR A 116 -2.19 -4.01 7.24
CA THR A 116 -2.46 -2.73 6.57
C THR A 116 -2.62 -2.95 5.06
N SER A 117 -3.32 -2.05 4.38
CA SER A 117 -3.38 -2.05 2.92
C SER A 117 -1.98 -2.05 2.29
N LEU A 118 -1.02 -1.32 2.88
CA LEU A 118 0.37 -1.29 2.41
C LEU A 118 1.07 -2.66 2.56
N THR A 119 0.84 -3.36 3.67
CA THR A 119 1.39 -4.70 3.90
C THR A 119 0.85 -5.69 2.87
N VAL A 120 -0.48 -5.73 2.69
CA VAL A 120 -1.12 -6.60 1.70
C VAL A 120 -0.67 -6.28 0.28
N PHE A 121 -0.55 -5.00 -0.06
CA PHE A 121 -0.11 -4.60 -1.38
C PHE A 121 1.31 -5.10 -1.66
N ARG A 122 2.25 -4.89 -0.72
CA ARG A 122 3.65 -5.33 -0.89
C ARG A 122 3.79 -6.83 -1.01
N THR A 123 3.01 -7.61 -0.27
CA THR A 123 3.08 -9.07 -0.29
C THR A 123 2.44 -9.65 -1.55
N LYS A 124 1.36 -9.05 -2.06
CA LYS A 124 0.56 -9.63 -3.16
C LYS A 124 0.78 -8.99 -4.53
N ILE A 125 1.41 -7.83 -4.67
CA ILE A 125 1.45 -7.09 -5.95
C ILE A 125 1.90 -7.92 -7.17
N LYS A 126 2.84 -8.85 -6.98
CA LYS A 126 3.38 -9.69 -8.08
C LYS A 126 2.44 -10.83 -8.49
N THR A 127 1.56 -11.26 -7.59
CA THR A 127 0.64 -12.39 -7.79
C THR A 127 -0.81 -11.94 -7.87
N MET A 128 -1.06 -10.64 -7.70
CA MET A 128 -2.39 -10.05 -7.67
C MET A 128 -3.07 -10.27 -9.02
N THR A 129 -4.22 -10.94 -8.99
CA THR A 129 -5.12 -11.03 -10.13
C THR A 129 -5.94 -9.75 -10.26
N ARG A 130 -6.68 -9.64 -11.37
CA ARG A 130 -7.63 -8.55 -11.58
C ARG A 130 -8.72 -8.51 -10.50
N ARG A 131 -9.21 -9.68 -10.08
CA ARG A 131 -10.17 -9.82 -8.98
C ARG A 131 -9.57 -9.34 -7.66
N ASP A 132 -8.36 -9.80 -7.33
CA ASP A 132 -7.69 -9.40 -6.08
C ASP A 132 -7.47 -7.88 -6.00
N ALA A 133 -7.11 -7.24 -7.11
CA ALA A 133 -6.94 -5.80 -7.16
C ALA A 133 -8.26 -5.03 -7.03
N ALA A 134 -9.36 -5.56 -7.60
CA ALA A 134 -10.69 -4.99 -7.43
C ALA A 134 -11.16 -5.11 -5.97
N GLU A 135 -10.97 -6.28 -5.35
CA GLU A 135 -11.27 -6.51 -3.93
C GLU A 135 -10.39 -5.62 -3.03
N PHE A 136 -9.11 -5.46 -3.37
CA PHE A 136 -8.20 -4.59 -2.65
C PHE A 136 -8.74 -3.16 -2.62
N LEU A 137 -9.21 -2.61 -3.75
CA LEU A 137 -9.77 -1.26 -3.82
C LEU A 137 -10.99 -0.99 -2.93
N LEU A 138 -11.65 -2.03 -2.39
CA LEU A 138 -12.77 -1.90 -1.45
C LEU A 138 -12.33 -1.63 0.00
N ARG A 139 -11.02 -1.74 0.29
CA ARG A 139 -10.49 -1.50 1.64
C ARG A 139 -10.58 -0.04 2.04
N LYS A 140 -11.05 0.23 3.26
CA LYS A 140 -11.29 1.57 3.80
C LYS A 140 -10.00 2.36 4.11
N ASP A 141 -8.87 1.67 4.29
CA ASP A 141 -7.60 2.26 4.74
C ASP A 141 -6.62 2.58 3.60
N ILE A 142 -7.05 2.53 2.33
CA ILE A 142 -6.17 2.79 1.19
C ILE A 142 -5.98 4.30 0.99
N PRO A 143 -4.72 4.80 0.96
CA PRO A 143 -4.49 6.20 0.64
C PRO A 143 -4.91 6.51 -0.82
N PRO A 144 -5.54 7.68 -1.10
CA PRO A 144 -6.10 8.00 -2.42
C PRO A 144 -5.12 7.87 -3.59
N PHE A 145 -3.84 8.20 -3.36
CA PHE A 145 -2.78 8.03 -4.34
C PHE A 145 -2.66 6.58 -4.80
N PHE A 146 -2.59 5.62 -3.87
CA PHE A 146 -2.46 4.19 -4.19
C PHE A 146 -3.71 3.66 -4.89
N ALA A 147 -4.89 4.06 -4.43
CA ALA A 147 -6.15 3.69 -5.09
C ALA A 147 -6.16 4.13 -6.56
N THR A 148 -5.69 5.35 -6.84
CA THR A 148 -5.59 5.88 -8.20
C THR A 148 -4.59 5.10 -9.05
N GLN A 149 -3.43 4.75 -8.50
CA GLN A 149 -2.44 3.94 -9.24
C GLN A 149 -2.94 2.53 -9.53
N ILE A 150 -3.62 1.88 -8.58
CA ILE A 150 -4.19 0.53 -8.78
C ILE A 150 -5.30 0.56 -9.83
N LYS A 151 -6.19 1.56 -9.81
CA LYS A 151 -7.20 1.75 -10.87
C LYS A 151 -6.56 1.91 -12.25
N ARG A 152 -5.50 2.72 -12.34
CA ARG A 152 -4.73 2.87 -13.59
C ARG A 152 -4.09 1.56 -14.03
N TYR A 153 -3.59 0.77 -13.07
CA TYR A 153 -2.98 -0.54 -13.33
C TYR A 153 -3.98 -1.57 -13.86
N LEU A 154 -5.19 -1.59 -13.28
CA LEU A 154 -6.33 -2.38 -13.76
C LEU A 154 -6.72 -1.98 -15.18
N GLN A 155 -6.84 -0.67 -15.44
CA GLN A 155 -7.18 -0.15 -16.77
C GLN A 155 -6.18 -0.61 -17.85
N PHE A 156 -4.88 -0.60 -17.55
CA PHE A 156 -3.87 -1.14 -18.48
C PHE A 156 -4.12 -2.62 -18.79
N ASN A 157 -4.41 -3.43 -17.77
CA ASN A 157 -4.66 -4.86 -17.97
C ASN A 157 -5.95 -5.14 -18.74
N ASP A 158 -7.00 -4.37 -18.50
CA ASP A 158 -8.26 -4.45 -19.26
C ASP A 158 -8.02 -4.11 -20.75
N ASP A 159 -7.20 -3.10 -21.03
CA ASP A 159 -6.84 -2.73 -22.40
C ASP A 159 -5.95 -3.80 -23.06
N ARG A 160 -5.04 -4.42 -22.30
CA ARG A 160 -4.21 -5.55 -22.76
C ARG A 160 -5.07 -6.72 -23.21
N ILE A 161 -6.06 -7.12 -22.40
CA ILE A 161 -7.00 -8.19 -22.72
C ILE A 161 -7.76 -7.89 -24.02
N LYS A 162 -8.20 -6.64 -24.22
CA LYS A 162 -8.85 -6.23 -25.47
C LYS A 162 -7.93 -6.30 -26.68
N ILE A 163 -6.62 -6.08 -26.49
CA ILE A 163 -5.62 -6.17 -27.57
C ILE A 163 -5.28 -7.63 -27.88
N THR A 164 -5.06 -8.46 -26.86
CA THR A 164 -4.54 -9.83 -27.05
C THR A 164 -5.62 -10.90 -27.16
N GLY A 165 -6.86 -10.60 -26.74
CA GLY A 165 -7.95 -11.59 -26.65
C GLY A 165 -7.77 -12.62 -25.53
N GLU A 166 -6.83 -12.40 -24.61
CA GLU A 166 -6.56 -13.31 -23.49
C GLU A 166 -7.72 -13.36 -22.48
N LYS A 167 -7.89 -14.50 -21.80
CA LYS A 167 -8.94 -14.63 -20.77
C LYS A 167 -8.60 -13.79 -19.53
N PRO A 168 -9.57 -13.05 -18.95
CA PRO A 168 -9.28 -12.03 -17.92
C PRO A 168 -8.80 -12.53 -16.55
N ASP A 169 -9.13 -13.77 -16.18
CA ASP A 169 -9.28 -14.12 -14.75
C ASP A 169 -8.20 -15.05 -14.16
N GLU A 170 -7.22 -15.50 -14.93
CA GLU A 170 -6.23 -16.48 -14.46
C GLU A 170 -4.79 -15.95 -14.41
N SER A 171 -4.53 -14.77 -14.97
CA SER A 171 -3.17 -14.23 -15.07
C SER A 171 -2.90 -13.13 -14.05
N PRO A 172 -1.73 -13.13 -13.40
CA PRO A 172 -1.27 -11.99 -12.62
C PRO A 172 -1.26 -10.72 -13.45
N LEU A 173 -1.61 -9.59 -12.82
CA LEU A 173 -1.62 -8.28 -13.46
C LEU A 173 -0.24 -7.93 -14.02
N GLN A 174 -0.21 -7.59 -15.30
CA GLN A 174 1.01 -7.25 -16.02
C GLN A 174 1.32 -5.75 -15.93
N PRO A 175 2.62 -5.37 -15.99
CA PRO A 175 3.03 -3.97 -16.07
C PRO A 175 2.37 -3.23 -17.23
N GLY A 176 2.05 -1.95 -17.05
CA GLY A 176 1.50 -1.12 -18.15
C GLY A 176 2.40 -1.08 -19.40
N ALA A 177 3.71 -1.23 -19.22
CA ALA A 177 4.68 -1.38 -20.32
C ALA A 177 4.36 -2.59 -21.21
N GLU A 178 3.92 -3.71 -20.63
CA GLU A 178 3.54 -4.90 -21.40
C GLU A 178 2.32 -4.63 -22.28
N THR A 179 1.33 -3.90 -21.75
CA THR A 179 0.15 -3.48 -22.51
C THR A 179 0.55 -2.63 -23.71
N LEU A 180 1.47 -1.69 -23.51
CA LEU A 180 1.95 -0.82 -24.57
C LEU A 180 2.75 -1.59 -25.63
N ARG A 181 3.59 -2.56 -25.22
CA ARG A 181 4.28 -3.45 -26.17
C ARG A 181 3.29 -4.25 -27.01
N LYS A 182 2.27 -4.85 -26.39
CA LYS A 182 1.21 -5.57 -27.12
C LYS A 182 0.45 -4.65 -28.09
N SER A 183 0.20 -3.41 -27.70
CA SER A 183 -0.40 -2.40 -28.58
C SER A 183 0.46 -2.14 -29.82
N PHE A 184 1.79 -1.98 -29.68
CA PHE A 184 2.69 -1.83 -30.83
C PHE A 184 2.76 -3.08 -31.71
N VAL A 185 2.84 -4.27 -31.10
CA VAL A 185 2.89 -5.53 -31.86
C VAL A 185 1.65 -5.73 -32.73
N ASN A 186 0.48 -5.29 -32.25
CA ASN A 186 -0.81 -5.43 -32.92
C ASN A 186 -1.26 -4.15 -33.64
N GLN A 187 -0.38 -3.17 -33.86
CA GLN A 187 -0.79 -1.89 -34.42
C GLN A 187 -1.43 -2.03 -35.82
N ASP A 188 -0.93 -2.96 -36.64
CA ASP A 188 -1.37 -3.14 -38.03
C ASP A 188 -2.77 -3.77 -38.13
N SER A 189 -3.22 -4.47 -37.08
CA SER A 189 -4.57 -5.04 -37.00
C SER A 189 -5.59 -4.08 -36.38
N MET A 190 -5.15 -2.89 -35.95
CA MET A 190 -6.00 -1.89 -35.29
C MET A 190 -6.20 -0.65 -36.16
N LYS A 191 -7.45 -0.15 -36.21
CA LYS A 191 -7.73 1.17 -36.80
C LYS A 191 -7.08 2.27 -35.96
N SER A 192 -6.60 3.32 -36.61
CA SER A 192 -5.93 4.46 -35.94
C SER A 192 -6.82 5.22 -34.94
N ASN A 193 -8.14 5.09 -35.03
CA ASN A 193 -9.10 5.65 -34.07
C ASN A 193 -9.39 4.73 -32.87
N ASN A 194 -8.85 3.51 -32.84
CA ASN A 194 -9.05 2.58 -31.74
C ASN A 194 -8.38 3.15 -30.46
N PRO A 195 -9.06 3.16 -29.29
CA PRO A 195 -8.49 3.66 -28.04
C PRO A 195 -7.24 2.88 -27.57
N ASN A 196 -7.03 1.68 -28.09
CA ASN A 196 -5.87 0.83 -27.83
C ASN A 196 -4.79 0.93 -28.90
N TYR A 197 -5.00 1.73 -29.95
CA TYR A 197 -3.93 2.08 -30.90
C TYR A 197 -2.80 2.82 -30.15
N PRO A 198 -1.51 2.58 -30.46
CA PRO A 198 -0.41 3.01 -29.58
C PRO A 198 -0.41 4.49 -29.21
N THR A 199 -0.62 5.39 -30.18
CA THR A 199 -0.63 6.84 -29.94
C THR A 199 -1.81 7.29 -29.06
N ASN A 200 -2.98 6.66 -29.23
CA ASN A 200 -4.17 6.96 -28.46
C ASN A 200 -4.03 6.45 -27.02
N LEU A 201 -3.48 5.24 -26.86
CA LEU A 201 -3.19 4.66 -25.55
C LEU A 201 -2.17 5.51 -24.78
N ILE A 202 -1.08 5.94 -25.43
CA ILE A 202 -0.06 6.82 -24.84
C ILE A 202 -0.67 8.13 -24.37
N SER A 203 -1.49 8.77 -25.21
CA SER A 203 -2.14 10.04 -24.89
C SER A 203 -3.14 9.88 -23.74
N ARG A 204 -4.08 8.94 -23.85
CA ARG A 204 -5.13 8.67 -22.85
C ARG A 204 -4.53 8.32 -21.49
N MET A 205 -3.48 7.51 -21.47
CA MET A 205 -2.84 7.07 -20.23
C MET A 205 -1.71 8.00 -19.78
N ASN A 206 -1.45 9.13 -20.44
CA ASN A 206 -0.35 10.06 -20.15
C ASN A 206 1.00 9.33 -19.94
N ILE A 207 1.34 8.44 -20.88
CA ILE A 207 2.57 7.66 -20.83
C ILE A 207 3.73 8.56 -21.27
N LYS A 208 4.77 8.61 -20.43
CA LYS A 208 5.95 9.43 -20.72
C LYS A 208 6.85 8.78 -21.77
N PRO A 209 7.61 9.58 -22.54
CA PRO A 209 8.54 9.07 -23.54
C PRO A 209 9.53 8.02 -23.03
N ILE A 210 10.03 8.23 -21.80
CA ILE A 210 10.95 7.31 -21.11
C ILE A 210 10.39 5.88 -20.94
N VAL A 211 9.08 5.70 -21.08
CA VAL A 211 8.41 4.39 -21.11
C VAL A 211 8.00 4.02 -22.53
N ALA A 212 7.42 4.95 -23.29
CA ALA A 212 6.85 4.67 -24.60
C ALA A 212 7.89 4.28 -25.67
N VAL A 213 9.01 5.01 -25.74
CA VAL A 213 10.07 4.74 -26.73
C VAL A 213 10.75 3.38 -26.48
N PRO A 214 11.15 3.03 -25.23
CA PRO A 214 11.72 1.72 -24.97
C PRO A 214 10.75 0.57 -25.27
N CYS A 215 9.44 0.76 -25.09
CA CYS A 215 8.42 -0.24 -25.44
C CYS A 215 8.25 -0.39 -26.96
N LEU A 216 8.31 0.72 -27.72
CA LEU A 216 8.30 0.70 -29.18
C LEU A 216 9.49 -0.09 -29.74
N ILE A 217 10.70 0.18 -29.23
CA ILE A 217 11.92 -0.55 -29.61
C ILE A 217 11.75 -2.04 -29.27
N GLU A 218 11.35 -2.39 -28.04
CA GLU A 218 11.17 -3.78 -27.62
C GLU A 218 10.11 -4.54 -28.43
N ALA A 219 9.09 -3.86 -28.96
CA ALA A 219 8.06 -4.48 -29.77
C ALA A 219 8.49 -4.77 -31.21
N ASN A 220 9.36 -3.94 -31.78
CA ASN A 220 9.68 -3.96 -33.22
C ASN A 220 11.11 -4.42 -33.52
N ALA A 221 12.09 -4.07 -32.68
CA ALA A 221 13.49 -4.43 -32.86
C ALA A 221 13.75 -5.95 -32.97
N PRO A 222 13.09 -6.83 -32.20
CA PRO A 222 13.28 -8.28 -32.35
C PRO A 222 12.91 -8.83 -33.73
N ARG A 223 12.06 -8.12 -34.47
CA ARG A 223 11.61 -8.48 -35.83
C ARG A 223 12.37 -7.71 -36.92
N ALA A 224 13.43 -6.98 -36.57
CA ALA A 224 14.14 -6.05 -37.44
C ALA A 224 13.23 -5.01 -38.14
N ALA A 225 12.09 -4.69 -37.52
CA ALA A 225 11.12 -3.68 -37.97
C ALA A 225 11.60 -2.26 -37.61
N TRP A 226 12.77 -1.90 -38.15
CA TRP A 226 13.44 -0.62 -37.91
C TRP A 226 12.74 0.60 -38.52
N PRO A 227 12.12 0.51 -39.72
CA PRO A 227 11.27 1.57 -40.25
C PRO A 227 10.13 1.91 -39.30
N GLU A 228 9.42 0.91 -38.78
CA GLU A 228 8.30 1.05 -37.85
C GLU A 228 8.74 1.66 -36.53
N THR A 229 9.98 1.41 -36.11
CA THR A 229 10.59 2.02 -34.92
C THR A 229 10.92 3.49 -35.16
N THR A 230 11.66 3.81 -36.24
CA THR A 230 12.21 5.16 -36.45
C THR A 230 11.28 6.13 -37.16
N GLN A 231 10.21 5.65 -37.79
CA GLN A 231 9.19 6.49 -38.45
C GLN A 231 7.95 6.69 -37.57
N SER A 232 7.84 5.95 -36.46
CA SER A 232 6.70 6.08 -35.55
C SER A 232 6.56 7.52 -35.04
N PRO A 233 5.34 8.08 -34.99
CA PRO A 233 5.09 9.37 -34.36
C PRO A 233 5.47 9.40 -32.88
N VAL A 234 5.55 8.23 -32.22
CA VAL A 234 6.03 8.08 -30.84
C VAL A 234 7.55 8.26 -30.74
N PHE A 235 8.28 8.16 -31.85
CA PHE A 235 9.73 8.36 -31.91
C PHE A 235 10.09 9.72 -32.52
N THR A 236 9.30 10.21 -33.49
CA THR A 236 9.64 11.37 -34.35
C THR A 236 9.08 12.72 -33.90
N GLN A 237 8.17 12.80 -32.92
CA GLN A 237 7.75 14.12 -32.41
C GLN A 237 8.93 14.86 -31.75
N LYS A 238 9.38 15.94 -32.39
CA LYS A 238 10.56 16.78 -32.04
C LYS A 238 10.73 17.22 -30.58
N LYS A 239 9.78 16.97 -29.69
CA LYS A 239 9.83 17.25 -28.24
C LYS A 239 10.50 16.13 -27.43
N PHE A 240 10.87 15.01 -28.05
CA PHE A 240 11.35 13.81 -27.35
C PHE A 240 12.72 13.93 -26.70
N PHE A 241 13.69 14.60 -27.32
CA PHE A 241 15.04 14.77 -26.74
C PHE A 241 15.23 16.13 -26.04
N LYS A 242 14.30 17.08 -26.23
CA LYS A 242 14.44 18.48 -25.79
C LYS A 242 13.67 18.83 -24.52
N THR A 243 13.15 17.85 -23.77
CA THR A 243 12.41 18.06 -22.51
C THR A 243 13.07 17.34 -21.33
N LYS A 244 12.97 17.88 -20.10
CA LYS A 244 13.56 17.29 -18.87
C LYS A 244 13.08 15.87 -18.53
N LEU A 245 12.04 15.36 -19.22
CA LEU A 245 11.48 14.01 -19.06
C LEU A 245 11.70 13.12 -20.30
N ALA A 246 12.61 13.56 -21.18
CA ALA A 246 13.13 12.81 -22.32
C ALA A 246 13.87 11.55 -21.87
N LEU A 247 13.79 10.48 -22.66
CA LEU A 247 14.76 9.38 -22.55
C LEU A 247 16.12 9.93 -23.04
N PRO A 248 17.21 9.84 -22.25
CA PRO A 248 18.54 10.20 -22.72
C PRO A 248 18.88 9.49 -24.03
N LEU A 249 19.48 10.22 -24.98
CA LEU A 249 19.89 9.69 -26.27
C LEU A 249 20.77 8.44 -26.11
N GLU A 250 21.72 8.48 -25.17
CA GLU A 250 22.60 7.36 -24.82
C GLU A 250 21.83 6.08 -24.43
N LEU A 251 20.76 6.20 -23.64
CA LEU A 251 19.94 5.04 -23.27
C LEU A 251 19.16 4.48 -24.46
N THR A 252 18.74 5.36 -25.37
CA THR A 252 18.07 4.97 -26.62
C THR A 252 19.03 4.19 -27.52
N ILE A 253 20.24 4.73 -27.75
CA ILE A 253 21.30 4.09 -28.54
C ILE A 253 21.72 2.76 -27.92
N LYS A 254 21.96 2.73 -26.59
CA LYS A 254 22.30 1.50 -25.88
C LYS A 254 21.25 0.42 -26.10
N LYS A 255 19.97 0.79 -26.10
CA LYS A 255 18.88 -0.16 -26.33
C LYS A 255 18.83 -0.65 -27.78
N LEU A 256 19.00 0.24 -28.75
CA LEU A 256 19.08 -0.13 -30.18
C LEU A 256 20.26 -1.07 -30.46
N ASN A 257 21.42 -0.77 -29.90
CA ASN A 257 22.63 -1.60 -30.01
C ASN A 257 22.43 -3.00 -29.39
N ALA A 258 21.70 -3.10 -28.28
CA ALA A 258 21.38 -4.40 -27.68
C ALA A 258 20.59 -5.32 -28.63
N TYR A 259 19.84 -4.75 -29.57
CA TYR A 259 19.10 -5.47 -30.61
C TYR A 259 19.83 -5.49 -31.97
N LYS A 260 21.12 -5.12 -32.01
CA LYS A 260 21.95 -5.09 -33.23
C LYS A 260 21.32 -4.22 -34.34
N ALA A 261 20.83 -3.04 -33.98
CA ALA A 261 20.35 -2.08 -34.97
C ALA A 261 21.43 -1.74 -36.01
N PRO A 262 21.09 -1.63 -37.30
CA PRO A 262 22.02 -1.18 -38.33
C PRO A 262 22.60 0.21 -38.05
N GLN A 263 23.82 0.47 -38.51
CA GLN A 263 24.50 1.74 -38.29
C GLN A 263 23.68 2.96 -38.76
N TYR A 264 23.04 2.87 -39.94
CA TYR A 264 22.19 3.95 -40.46
C TYR A 264 20.98 4.27 -39.57
N ILE A 265 20.51 3.33 -38.75
CA ILE A 265 19.45 3.55 -37.76
C ILE A 265 20.02 4.33 -36.58
N ILE A 266 21.21 3.97 -36.11
CA ILE A 266 21.89 4.67 -35.02
C ILE A 266 22.14 6.14 -35.41
N GLU A 267 22.75 6.36 -36.57
CA GLU A 267 23.04 7.70 -37.12
C GLU A 267 21.76 8.55 -37.24
N LYS A 268 20.66 7.95 -37.70
CA LYS A 268 19.37 8.63 -37.80
C LYS A 268 18.82 9.05 -36.44
N VAL A 269 19.01 8.25 -35.40
CA VAL A 269 18.55 8.57 -34.04
C VAL A 269 19.45 9.61 -33.38
N GLU A 270 20.75 9.56 -33.63
CA GLU A 270 21.71 10.59 -33.19
C GLU A 270 21.36 11.96 -33.80
N ALA A 271 21.11 12.02 -35.11
CA ALA A 271 20.70 13.24 -35.80
C ALA A 271 19.35 13.81 -35.31
N MET A 272 18.47 12.98 -34.71
CA MET A 272 17.23 13.45 -34.09
C MET A 272 17.44 14.04 -32.69
N GLY A 273 18.55 13.69 -32.03
CA GLY A 273 18.90 14.14 -30.69
C GLY A 273 19.57 15.52 -30.64
N GLU A 274 20.16 15.96 -31.76
CA GLU A 274 20.74 17.30 -31.97
C GLU A 274 19.66 18.41 -32.13
#